data_AF-A0AAD6KKX1-F1
#
_entry.id   AF-A0AAD6KKX1-F1
#
_cell.length_a   1.000
_cell.length_b   1.000
_cell.length_c   1.000
_cell.angle_alpha   90.00
_cell.angle_beta   90.00
_cell.angle_gamma   90.00
#
_symmetry.space_group_name_H-M   'P 1'
#
loop_
_entity.id
_entity.type
_entity.pdbx_description
1 polymer ?
#
loop_
_entity_poly.entity_id
_entity_poly.type
_entity_poly.pdbx_seq_one_letter_code
_entity_poly.pdbx_strand_id
1 'polypeptide(L)'
;MMLRSCYRPLERCFGRIAGAGGDGLMWHADLKQHASGDYSIAVVQANSNLEDQSQVFTSQSATYIGVYDGHGGPEASRFVNKHLFHFMHKFAKEHGGLSADVIKKAFNATEEEFCHLVKRSLPLKPQIASVGSCCLVGAISNDVLYVANLGDSRAVLGRRVDEDKKKTVVAERLSTDHNVADEEVRKEVEALHPDDSHIVVYTRGVWRIKGIIQVQWLLVARLIFFSLFLLVSYEKSTY
;
A
#
# COMPACT_ATOMS: atom_id res chain seq x y z
N MET A 1 21.94 29.85 16.46
CA MET A 1 22.33 28.68 15.64
C MET A 1 21.06 28.13 15.00
N MET A 2 20.80 28.46 13.74
CA MET A 2 19.56 28.08 13.03
C MET A 2 19.65 26.61 12.59
N LEU A 3 18.76 25.76 13.11
CA LEU A 3 18.55 24.41 12.60
C LEU A 3 17.81 24.51 11.25
N ARG A 4 18.55 24.32 10.16
CA ARG A 4 17.98 24.15 8.82
C ARG A 4 17.25 22.82 8.79
N SER A 5 15.92 22.91 8.83
CA SER A 5 15.02 21.78 8.58
C SER A 5 15.12 21.40 7.10
N CYS A 6 15.87 20.34 6.79
CA CYS A 6 15.99 19.83 5.43
C CYS A 6 14.75 18.99 5.06
N TYR A 7 13.58 19.62 4.99
CA TYR A 7 12.47 19.07 4.22
C TYR A 7 12.74 19.37 2.75
N ARG A 8 13.09 18.35 1.97
CA ARG A 8 12.84 18.37 0.53
C ARG A 8 11.58 17.53 0.30
N PRO A 9 10.42 18.16 0.02
CA PRO A 9 9.31 17.43 -0.60
C PRO A 9 9.88 16.80 -1.87
N LEU A 10 9.72 15.49 -2.03
CA LEU A 10 10.03 14.84 -3.30
C LEU A 10 9.24 15.58 -4.40
N GLU A 11 9.97 16.15 -5.35
CA GLU A 11 9.37 16.82 -6.49
C GLU A 11 8.44 15.87 -7.23
N ARG A 12 7.24 16.39 -7.52
CA ARG A 12 6.19 15.84 -8.37
C ARG A 12 6.68 14.78 -9.36
N CYS A 13 6.37 13.50 -9.10
CA CYS A 13 6.40 12.45 -10.11
C CYS A 13 5.16 12.57 -11.01
N PHE A 14 5.10 13.62 -11.83
CA PHE A 14 4.18 13.73 -12.95
C PHE A 14 4.97 14.06 -14.20
N GLY A 15 5.11 13.07 -15.09
CA GLY A 15 5.18 13.26 -16.55
C GLY A 15 6.40 14.02 -17.12
N ARG A 16 7.20 13.26 -17.87
CA ARG A 16 8.26 13.69 -18.82
C ARG A 16 9.56 14.21 -18.22
N ILE A 17 10.44 13.28 -17.86
CA ILE A 17 11.88 13.52 -18.06
C ILE A 17 12.17 13.26 -19.53
N ALA A 18 12.10 14.31 -20.34
CA ALA A 18 12.76 14.33 -21.64
C ALA A 18 14.26 14.38 -21.38
N GLY A 19 14.95 13.23 -21.39
CA GLY A 19 16.39 13.25 -21.10
C GLY A 19 17.16 11.94 -20.96
N ALA A 20 16.59 10.78 -21.28
CA ALA A 20 17.35 9.55 -21.45
C ALA A 20 16.58 8.64 -22.43
N GLY A 21 17.27 8.06 -23.41
CA GLY A 21 16.68 7.23 -24.47
C GLY A 21 16.16 5.86 -23.99
N GLY A 22 15.33 5.85 -22.96
CA GLY A 22 14.63 4.68 -22.43
C GLY A 22 13.16 4.66 -22.82
N ASP A 23 12.56 3.47 -22.77
CA ASP A 23 11.12 3.26 -22.92
C ASP A 23 10.36 4.17 -21.94
N GLY A 24 9.56 5.11 -22.45
CA GLY A 24 8.84 6.11 -21.66
C GLY A 24 7.78 5.53 -20.71
N LEU A 25 7.55 4.21 -20.78
CA LEU A 25 6.66 3.46 -19.90
C LEU A 25 7.37 2.89 -18.67
N MET A 26 8.70 2.86 -18.63
CA MET A 26 9.47 2.36 -17.50
C MET A 26 10.15 3.50 -16.76
N TRP A 27 10.07 3.47 -15.43
CA TRP A 27 10.93 4.30 -14.60
C TRP A 27 11.50 3.48 -13.45
N HIS A 28 12.73 3.80 -13.07
CA HIS A 28 13.37 3.20 -11.92
C HIS A 28 14.25 4.22 -11.19
N ALA A 29 14.56 3.91 -9.95
CA ALA A 29 15.63 4.53 -9.19
C ALA A 29 16.71 3.48 -8.97
N ASP A 30 17.97 3.87 -9.21
CA ASP A 30 19.13 3.11 -8.77
C ASP A 30 19.14 2.95 -7.24
N LEU A 31 20.07 2.14 -6.74
CA LEU A 31 20.24 1.94 -5.30
C LEU A 31 20.43 3.27 -4.56
N LYS A 32 19.60 3.48 -3.55
CA LYS A 32 19.57 4.63 -2.66
C LYS A 32 19.69 4.15 -1.22
N GLN A 33 20.37 4.95 -0.41
CA GLN A 33 20.51 4.64 1.01
C GLN A 33 19.20 4.88 1.78
N HIS A 34 18.95 4.04 2.77
CA HIS A 34 17.94 4.23 3.81
C HIS A 34 18.55 3.91 5.20
N ALA A 35 17.74 3.97 6.26
CA ALA A 35 18.21 3.88 7.65
C ALA A 35 19.02 2.61 7.98
N SER A 36 18.87 1.53 7.21
CA SER A 36 19.45 0.21 7.54
C SER A 36 20.04 -0.52 6.33
N GLY A 37 20.35 0.20 5.23
CA GLY A 37 20.88 -0.42 4.01
C GLY A 37 20.58 0.40 2.76
N ASP A 38 20.39 -0.30 1.63
CA ASP A 38 20.06 0.27 0.34
C ASP A 38 18.71 -0.24 -0.18
N TYR A 39 18.00 0.59 -0.93
CA TYR A 39 16.76 0.24 -1.61
C TYR A 39 16.81 0.72 -3.07
N SER A 40 16.07 0.03 -3.94
CA SER A 40 15.75 0.50 -5.28
C SER A 40 14.25 0.37 -5.51
N ILE A 41 13.74 1.09 -6.51
CA ILE A 41 12.34 1.00 -6.90
C ILE A 41 12.23 1.09 -8.41
N ALA A 42 11.33 0.31 -8.99
CA ALA A 42 11.03 0.34 -10.41
C ALA A 42 9.52 0.21 -10.62
N VAL A 43 9.03 0.81 -11.70
CA VAL A 43 7.64 0.74 -12.14
C VAL A 43 7.63 0.63 -13.65
N VAL A 44 6.74 -0.23 -14.14
CA VAL A 44 6.49 -0.43 -15.56
C VAL A 44 5.01 -0.15 -15.80
N GLN A 45 4.73 0.80 -16.67
CA GLN A 45 3.37 1.24 -16.97
C GLN A 45 2.72 0.30 -18.00
N ALA A 46 1.67 -0.39 -17.57
CA ALA A 46 0.85 -1.22 -18.46
C ALA A 46 -0.39 -0.46 -19.00
N ASN A 47 -1.00 0.39 -18.17
CA ASN A 47 -2.23 1.10 -18.50
C ASN A 47 -1.92 2.45 -19.19
N SER A 48 -2.82 2.97 -20.02
CA SER A 48 -2.65 4.29 -20.65
C SER A 48 -2.49 5.43 -19.64
N ASN A 49 -3.19 5.30 -18.50
CA ASN A 49 -2.96 6.08 -17.29
C ASN A 49 -2.39 5.15 -16.23
N LEU A 50 -1.18 5.44 -15.72
CA LEU A 50 -0.61 4.71 -14.59
C LEU A 50 -1.47 4.94 -13.34
N GLU A 51 -2.13 3.88 -12.88
CA GLU A 51 -2.94 3.87 -11.66
C GLU A 51 -2.08 3.57 -10.43
N ASP A 52 -1.05 2.74 -10.57
CA ASP A 52 -0.13 2.41 -9.49
C ASP A 52 0.63 3.63 -9.01
N GLN A 53 0.80 3.71 -7.69
CA GLN A 53 1.62 4.71 -7.03
C GLN A 53 2.56 4.02 -6.04
N SER A 54 3.71 4.64 -5.80
CA SER A 54 4.65 4.16 -4.81
C SER A 54 5.42 5.31 -4.18
N GLN A 55 5.93 5.11 -2.97
CA GLN A 55 6.75 6.11 -2.31
C GLN A 55 7.67 5.49 -1.28
N VAL A 56 8.81 6.14 -1.07
CA VAL A 56 9.75 5.80 -0.01
C VAL A 56 10.09 7.05 0.77
N PHE A 57 9.98 6.97 2.09
CA PHE A 57 10.47 7.95 3.03
C PHE A 57 11.66 7.35 3.77
N THR A 58 12.73 8.13 3.91
CA THR A 58 13.94 7.73 4.63
C THR A 58 14.36 8.82 5.61
N SER A 59 14.67 8.44 6.84
CA SER A 59 15.37 9.26 7.82
C SER A 59 16.55 8.47 8.40
N GLN A 60 17.28 9.06 9.34
CA GLN A 60 18.34 8.36 10.07
C GLN A 60 17.80 7.23 10.96
N SER A 61 16.52 7.23 11.30
CA SER A 61 15.92 6.32 12.29
C SER A 61 14.69 5.55 11.78
N ALA A 62 14.24 5.83 10.56
CA ALA A 62 13.06 5.20 10.00
C ALA A 62 13.12 5.11 8.48
N THR A 63 12.54 4.04 7.93
CA THR A 63 12.30 3.87 6.49
C THR A 63 10.85 3.45 6.30
N TYR A 64 10.05 4.21 5.54
CA TYR A 64 8.69 3.83 5.17
C TYR A 64 8.63 3.59 3.67
N ILE A 65 7.96 2.52 3.26
CA ILE A 65 7.74 2.11 1.87
C ILE A 65 6.25 1.94 1.68
N GLY A 66 5.71 2.52 0.61
CA GLY A 66 4.31 2.37 0.21
C GLY A 66 4.20 1.91 -1.23
N VAL A 67 3.35 0.91 -1.48
CA VAL A 67 2.96 0.42 -2.80
C VAL A 67 1.43 0.42 -2.86
N TYR A 68 0.89 1.09 -3.87
CA TYR A 68 -0.54 1.33 -3.99
C TYR A 68 -0.99 0.97 -5.40
N ASP A 69 -1.64 -0.18 -5.56
CA ASP A 69 -2.24 -0.62 -6.82
C ASP A 69 -3.60 0.07 -6.95
N GLY A 70 -3.76 0.91 -7.97
CA GLY A 70 -4.97 1.69 -8.20
C GLY A 70 -5.87 1.03 -9.24
N HIS A 71 -7.18 1.14 -9.09
CA HIS A 71 -8.12 0.66 -10.11
C HIS A 71 -9.33 1.58 -10.25
N GLY A 72 -9.91 1.61 -11.45
CA GLY A 72 -11.06 2.45 -11.78
C GLY A 72 -10.69 3.93 -11.97
N GLY A 73 -9.41 4.27 -11.85
CA GLY A 73 -8.83 5.62 -11.86
C GLY A 73 -7.65 5.76 -10.87
N PRO A 74 -6.68 6.64 -11.14
CA PRO A 74 -5.51 6.85 -10.28
C PRO A 74 -5.81 7.72 -9.03
N GLU A 75 -7.04 8.19 -8.85
CA GLU A 75 -7.38 9.17 -7.81
C GLU A 75 -7.16 8.62 -6.39
N ALA A 76 -7.55 7.38 -6.13
CA ALA A 76 -7.41 6.76 -4.81
C ALA A 76 -5.93 6.53 -4.46
N SER A 77 -5.17 5.85 -5.32
CA SER A 77 -3.75 5.56 -5.11
C SER A 77 -2.92 6.85 -4.95
N ARG A 78 -3.22 7.89 -5.73
CA ARG A 78 -2.58 9.22 -5.59
C ARG A 78 -2.92 9.91 -4.28
N PHE A 79 -4.16 9.76 -3.81
CA PHE A 79 -4.56 10.29 -2.51
C PHE A 79 -3.82 9.58 -1.38
N VAL A 80 -3.77 8.24 -1.40
CA VAL A 80 -3.02 7.45 -0.41
C VAL A 80 -1.55 7.89 -0.38
N ASN A 81 -0.91 7.98 -1.55
CA ASN A 81 0.47 8.43 -1.69
C ASN A 81 0.68 9.78 -0.99
N LYS A 82 -0.15 10.78 -1.31
CA LYS A 82 0.01 12.13 -0.74
C LYS A 82 -0.30 12.24 0.76
N HIS A 83 -1.19 11.42 1.32
CA HIS A 83 -1.72 11.62 2.67
C HIS A 83 -1.22 10.60 3.71
N LEU A 84 -0.98 9.34 3.34
CA LEU A 84 -0.76 8.27 4.33
C LEU A 84 0.48 8.49 5.19
N PHE A 85 1.63 8.81 4.57
CA PHE A 85 2.85 9.06 5.33
C PHE A 85 2.76 10.32 6.19
N HIS A 86 2.03 11.34 5.74
CA HIS A 86 1.75 12.52 6.56
C HIS A 86 1.04 12.13 7.86
N PHE A 87 0.00 11.30 7.77
CA PHE A 87 -0.70 10.78 8.95
C PHE A 87 0.17 9.87 9.81
N MET A 88 0.97 8.99 9.21
CA MET A 88 1.92 8.17 9.97
C MET A 88 2.89 9.03 10.78
N HIS A 89 3.45 10.09 10.19
CA HIS A 89 4.33 11.02 10.90
C HIS A 89 3.61 11.79 12.01
N LYS A 90 2.42 12.31 11.71
CA LYS A 90 1.59 13.04 12.67
C LYS A 90 1.31 12.17 13.90
N PHE A 91 0.75 10.98 13.68
CA PHE A 91 0.38 10.09 14.77
C PHE A 91 1.59 9.48 15.49
N ALA A 92 2.69 9.20 14.78
CA ALA A 92 3.92 8.76 15.43
C ALA A 92 4.47 9.83 16.39
N LYS A 93 4.45 11.10 15.98
CA LYS A 93 4.88 12.22 16.84
C LYS A 93 3.98 12.36 18.08
N GLU A 94 2.67 12.21 17.91
CA GLU A 94 1.69 12.30 19.00
C GLU A 94 1.82 11.13 20.00
N HIS A 95 2.24 9.95 19.56
CA HIS A 95 2.29 8.73 20.38
C HIS A 95 3.71 8.31 20.77
N GLY A 96 4.73 9.13 20.49
CA GLY A 96 6.11 8.88 20.89
C GLY A 96 6.88 7.86 20.03
N GLY A 97 6.38 7.51 18.85
CA GLY A 97 7.04 6.57 17.95
C GLY A 97 6.07 5.90 16.98
N LEU A 98 6.63 5.15 16.02
CA LEU A 98 5.83 4.30 15.16
C LEU A 98 5.41 3.04 15.94
N SER A 99 4.14 2.68 15.82
CA SER A 99 3.58 1.46 16.40
C SER A 99 2.47 0.93 15.51
N ALA A 100 1.99 -0.28 15.82
CA ALA A 100 0.87 -0.87 15.13
C ALA A 100 -0.38 0.01 15.12
N ASP A 101 -0.70 0.60 16.27
CA ASP A 101 -1.88 1.45 16.42
C ASP A 101 -1.73 2.79 15.71
N VAL A 102 -0.52 3.33 15.65
CA VAL A 102 -0.21 4.54 14.87
C VAL A 102 -0.45 4.30 13.39
N ILE A 103 -0.02 3.14 12.86
CA ILE A 103 -0.24 2.79 11.46
C ILE A 103 -1.75 2.62 11.20
N LYS A 104 -2.47 1.88 12.06
CA LYS A 104 -3.93 1.75 11.97
C LYS A 104 -4.65 3.10 11.96
N LYS A 105 -4.29 4.01 12.87
CA LYS A 105 -4.84 5.38 12.91
C LYS A 105 -4.56 6.15 11.62
N ALA A 106 -3.37 6.00 11.05
CA ALA A 106 -3.00 6.65 9.79
C ALA A 106 -3.84 6.16 8.60
N PHE A 107 -4.06 4.85 8.51
CA PHE A 107 -4.94 4.26 7.50
C PHE A 107 -6.39 4.75 7.66
N ASN A 108 -6.93 4.71 8.89
CA ASN A 108 -8.29 5.18 9.16
C ASN A 108 -8.49 6.65 8.80
N ALA A 109 -7.54 7.52 9.17
CA ALA A 109 -7.60 8.95 8.83
C ALA A 109 -7.50 9.18 7.31
N THR A 110 -6.66 8.42 6.62
CA THR A 110 -6.52 8.49 5.15
C THR A 110 -7.83 8.07 4.47
N GLU A 111 -8.45 6.98 4.92
CA GLU A 111 -9.74 6.50 4.42
C GLU A 111 -10.86 7.51 4.70
N GLU A 112 -10.93 8.07 5.90
CA GLU A 112 -11.94 9.05 6.28
C GLU A 112 -11.84 10.33 5.43
N GLU A 113 -10.63 10.88 5.24
CA GLU A 113 -10.44 12.06 4.40
C GLU A 113 -10.79 11.77 2.93
N PHE A 114 -10.44 10.59 2.40
CA PHE A 114 -10.82 10.26 1.03
C PHE A 114 -12.33 10.07 0.90
N CYS A 115 -13.01 9.47 1.88
CA CYS A 115 -14.47 9.38 1.90
C CYS A 115 -15.13 10.77 1.85
N HIS A 116 -14.58 11.75 2.58
CA HIS A 116 -15.05 13.14 2.51
C HIS A 116 -14.81 13.75 1.11
N LEU A 117 -13.66 13.47 0.51
CA LEU A 117 -13.35 13.90 -0.85
C LEU A 117 -14.36 13.31 -1.86
N VAL A 118 -14.61 12.01 -1.80
CA VAL A 118 -15.58 11.31 -2.66
C VAL A 118 -16.97 11.93 -2.50
N LYS A 119 -17.49 12.07 -1.28
CA LYS A 119 -18.82 12.66 -1.03
C LYS A 119 -18.96 14.06 -1.63
N ARG A 120 -17.93 14.90 -1.51
CA ARG A 120 -17.94 16.26 -2.06
C ARG A 120 -17.83 16.28 -3.59
N SER A 121 -17.08 15.35 -4.16
CA SER A 121 -16.85 15.28 -5.61
C SER A 121 -17.95 14.53 -6.36
N LEU A 122 -18.72 13.67 -5.70
CA LEU A 122 -19.72 12.80 -6.30
C LEU A 122 -20.72 13.52 -7.24
N PRO A 123 -21.31 14.68 -6.89
CA PRO A 123 -22.29 15.34 -7.76
C PRO A 123 -21.71 15.84 -9.09
N LEU A 124 -20.40 16.14 -9.11
CA LEU A 124 -19.69 16.67 -10.28
C LEU A 124 -18.90 15.60 -11.02
N LYS A 125 -18.49 14.54 -10.31
CA LYS A 125 -17.60 13.49 -10.79
C LYS A 125 -18.06 12.12 -10.26
N PRO A 126 -19.20 11.57 -10.73
CA PRO A 126 -19.77 10.32 -10.19
C PRO A 126 -18.81 9.12 -10.23
N GLN A 127 -17.91 9.07 -11.22
CA GLN A 127 -16.92 8.00 -11.37
C GLN A 127 -15.93 7.91 -10.19
N ILE A 128 -15.83 8.94 -9.36
CA ILE A 128 -15.00 8.89 -8.14
C ILE A 128 -15.55 7.92 -7.09
N ALA A 129 -16.78 7.42 -7.25
CA ALA A 129 -17.33 6.37 -6.38
C ALA A 129 -16.80 4.97 -6.73
N SER A 130 -16.22 4.78 -7.93
CA SER A 130 -15.71 3.49 -8.41
C SER A 130 -14.19 3.40 -8.44
N VAL A 131 -13.48 4.43 -7.97
CA VAL A 131 -12.02 4.39 -7.81
C VAL A 131 -11.68 3.76 -6.47
N GLY A 132 -10.61 2.97 -6.44
CA GLY A 132 -10.09 2.39 -5.20
C GLY A 132 -8.60 2.10 -5.34
N SER A 133 -7.98 1.69 -4.23
CA SER A 133 -6.59 1.28 -4.26
C SER A 133 -6.29 0.20 -3.22
N CYS A 134 -5.55 -0.83 -3.62
CA CYS A 134 -4.83 -1.67 -2.66
C CYS A 134 -3.74 -0.82 -2.01
N CYS A 135 -3.39 -1.13 -0.78
CA CYS A 135 -2.40 -0.38 -0.03
C CYS A 135 -1.53 -1.30 0.80
N LEU A 136 -0.26 -1.44 0.38
CA LEU A 136 0.78 -2.13 1.12
C LEU A 136 1.76 -1.10 1.69
N VAL A 137 2.00 -1.16 3.00
CA VAL A 137 3.03 -0.36 3.67
C VAL A 137 3.99 -1.27 4.41
N GLY A 138 5.28 -1.07 4.14
CA GLY A 138 6.38 -1.56 4.97
C GLY A 138 7.01 -0.41 5.74
N ALA A 139 7.29 -0.58 7.02
CA ALA A 139 8.00 0.43 7.80
C ALA A 139 9.04 -0.20 8.72
N ILE A 140 10.26 0.31 8.66
CA ILE A 140 11.37 -0.08 9.53
C ILE A 140 11.63 1.08 10.48
N SER A 141 11.50 0.86 11.79
CA SER A 141 11.83 1.86 12.81
C SER A 141 12.20 1.17 14.11
N ASN A 142 13.27 1.62 14.76
CA ASN A 142 13.79 1.04 16.01
C ASN A 142 13.95 -0.49 15.94
N ASP A 143 14.56 -0.99 14.85
CA ASP A 143 14.79 -2.42 14.60
C ASP A 143 13.54 -3.30 14.48
N VAL A 144 12.36 -2.68 14.40
CA VAL A 144 11.07 -3.36 14.16
C VAL A 144 10.64 -3.13 12.71
N LEU A 145 10.23 -4.22 12.05
CA LEU A 145 9.60 -4.19 10.73
C LEU A 145 8.08 -4.33 10.88
N TYR A 146 7.35 -3.31 10.45
CA TYR A 146 5.89 -3.33 10.37
C TYR A 146 5.46 -3.56 8.92
N VAL A 147 4.46 -4.42 8.74
CA VAL A 147 3.80 -4.65 7.44
C VAL A 147 2.29 -4.48 7.60
N ALA A 148 1.73 -3.52 6.86
CA ALA A 148 0.30 -3.31 6.71
C ALA A 148 -0.12 -3.66 5.30
N ASN A 149 -1.13 -4.52 5.14
CA ASN A 149 -1.64 -4.88 3.83
C ASN A 149 -3.15 -4.74 3.75
N LEU A 150 -3.62 -4.03 2.73
CA LEU A 150 -5.02 -3.89 2.36
C LEU A 150 -5.13 -4.20 0.86
N GLY A 151 -5.63 -5.40 0.53
CA GLY A 151 -5.71 -5.89 -0.84
C GLY A 151 -4.73 -7.02 -1.14
N ASP A 152 -4.31 -7.14 -2.40
CA ASP A 152 -3.53 -8.28 -2.92
C ASP A 152 -2.10 -7.94 -3.37
N SER A 153 -1.64 -6.73 -3.07
CA SER A 153 -0.21 -6.41 -3.03
C SER A 153 0.50 -7.27 -1.96
N ARG A 154 1.81 -7.52 -2.13
CA ARG A 154 2.54 -8.46 -1.27
C ARG A 154 3.90 -7.99 -0.80
N ALA A 155 4.18 -8.17 0.48
CA ALA A 155 5.51 -8.05 1.08
C ALA A 155 6.16 -9.44 1.26
N VAL A 156 7.44 -9.55 0.86
CA VAL A 156 8.24 -10.77 0.98
C VAL A 156 9.62 -10.41 1.55
N LEU A 157 10.04 -11.12 2.59
CA LEU A 157 11.36 -11.00 3.21
C LEU A 157 12.28 -12.08 2.65
N GLY A 158 13.43 -11.67 2.11
CA GLY A 158 14.53 -12.59 1.81
C GLY A 158 15.37 -12.83 3.06
N ARG A 159 15.21 -13.97 3.72
CA ARG A 159 16.01 -14.36 4.90
C ARG A 159 17.18 -15.23 4.46
N ARG A 160 18.41 -14.77 4.70
CA ARG A 160 19.60 -15.59 4.47
C ARG A 160 19.68 -16.68 5.55
N VAL A 161 19.88 -17.92 5.12
CA VAL A 161 20.03 -19.09 5.99
C VAL A 161 21.38 -19.74 5.68
N ASP A 162 22.13 -20.07 6.72
CA ASP A 162 23.40 -20.77 6.61
C ASP A 162 23.20 -22.23 7.05
N GLU A 163 22.75 -23.09 6.12
CA GLU A 163 22.60 -24.53 6.30
C GLU A 163 23.76 -25.25 5.58
N ASP A 164 24.44 -26.17 6.27
CA ASP A 164 25.45 -27.07 5.69
C ASP A 164 26.53 -26.38 4.82
N LYS A 165 27.05 -25.23 5.28
CA LYS A 165 28.04 -24.38 4.57
C LYS A 165 27.54 -23.81 3.23
N LYS A 166 26.25 -23.93 2.89
CA LYS A 166 25.62 -23.25 1.76
C LYS A 166 24.86 -22.02 2.25
N LYS A 167 25.19 -20.88 1.66
CA LYS A 167 24.47 -19.62 1.88
C LYS A 167 23.25 -19.62 0.96
N THR A 168 22.08 -19.91 1.49
CA THR A 168 20.82 -19.86 0.74
C THR A 168 19.99 -18.66 1.19
N VAL A 169 19.07 -18.21 0.33
CA VAL A 169 18.08 -17.17 0.68
C VAL A 169 16.71 -17.81 0.59
N VAL A 170 15.97 -17.76 1.69
CA VAL A 170 14.59 -18.24 1.78
C VAL A 170 13.66 -17.04 1.66
N ALA A 171 12.64 -17.16 0.81
CA ALA A 171 11.58 -16.17 0.68
C ALA A 171 10.50 -16.44 1.72
N GLU A 172 10.28 -15.46 2.61
CA GLU A 172 9.29 -15.53 3.68
C GLU A 172 8.21 -14.48 3.41
N ARG A 173 6.97 -14.94 3.20
CA ARG A 173 5.83 -14.05 2.95
C ARG A 173 5.45 -13.32 4.24
N LEU A 174 5.34 -12.00 4.19
CA LEU A 174 4.99 -11.16 5.34
C LEU A 174 3.54 -10.64 5.33
N SER A 175 2.82 -10.82 4.23
CA SER A 175 1.43 -10.38 4.08
C SER A 175 0.57 -11.45 3.42
N THR A 176 -0.70 -11.53 3.82
CA THR A 176 -1.71 -12.36 3.16
C THR A 176 -2.47 -11.53 2.14
N ASP A 177 -2.72 -12.10 0.96
CA ASP A 177 -3.52 -11.46 -0.07
C ASP A 177 -5.00 -11.48 0.32
N HIS A 178 -5.67 -10.35 0.20
CA HIS A 178 -7.11 -10.24 0.46
C HIS A 178 -7.87 -10.28 -0.86
N ASN A 179 -7.88 -11.45 -1.51
CA ASN A 179 -8.42 -11.66 -2.86
C ASN A 179 -9.40 -12.84 -2.85
N VAL A 180 -10.59 -12.69 -3.46
CA VAL A 180 -11.61 -13.76 -3.54
C VAL A 180 -11.25 -14.93 -4.44
N ALA A 181 -10.06 -14.95 -5.04
CA ALA A 181 -9.47 -16.19 -5.54
C ALA A 181 -9.16 -17.17 -4.41
N ASP A 182 -8.89 -16.68 -3.20
CA ASP A 182 -8.75 -17.47 -1.97
C ASP A 182 -10.14 -17.86 -1.43
N GLU A 183 -10.30 -19.13 -1.05
CA GLU A 183 -11.56 -19.65 -0.54
C GLU A 183 -11.93 -19.11 0.84
N GLU A 184 -10.95 -18.89 1.72
CA GLU A 184 -11.23 -18.41 3.07
C GLU A 184 -11.68 -16.95 3.03
N VAL A 185 -11.08 -16.14 2.14
CA VAL A 185 -11.54 -14.78 1.84
C VAL A 185 -12.97 -14.79 1.27
N ARG A 186 -13.31 -15.73 0.37
CA ARG A 186 -14.70 -15.84 -0.14
C ARG A 186 -15.69 -16.11 0.98
N LYS A 187 -15.41 -17.10 1.84
CA LYS A 187 -16.27 -17.44 2.98
C LYS A 187 -16.45 -16.26 3.93
N GLU A 188 -15.39 -15.50 4.19
CA GLU A 188 -15.46 -14.28 5.02
C GLU A 188 -16.37 -13.23 4.38
N VAL A 189 -16.20 -12.94 3.08
CA VAL A 189 -17.03 -11.97 2.34
C VAL A 189 -18.50 -12.37 2.38
N GLU A 190 -18.81 -13.65 2.14
CA GLU A 190 -20.17 -14.19 2.18
C GLU A 190 -20.78 -14.09 3.59
N ALA A 191 -20.01 -14.41 4.63
CA ALA A 191 -20.46 -14.30 6.03
C ALA A 191 -20.77 -12.87 6.46
N LEU A 192 -20.04 -11.88 5.93
CA LEU A 192 -20.28 -10.46 6.18
C LEU A 192 -21.52 -9.90 5.44
N HIS A 193 -22.01 -10.60 4.42
CA HIS A 193 -23.13 -10.17 3.58
C HIS A 193 -24.19 -11.28 3.44
N PRO A 194 -24.81 -11.74 4.54
CA PRO A 194 -25.71 -12.90 4.53
C PRO A 194 -26.96 -12.69 3.65
N ASP A 195 -27.38 -11.43 3.47
CA ASP A 195 -28.57 -11.08 2.68
C ASP A 195 -28.27 -10.93 1.17
N ASP A 196 -27.01 -11.15 0.76
CA ASP A 196 -26.53 -10.86 -0.58
C ASP A 196 -25.95 -12.11 -1.26
N SER A 197 -26.84 -12.95 -1.78
CA SER A 197 -26.48 -14.19 -2.47
C SER A 197 -25.60 -14.01 -3.72
N HIS A 198 -25.44 -12.77 -4.20
CA HIS A 198 -24.62 -12.43 -5.36
C HIS A 198 -23.39 -11.61 -4.97
N ILE A 199 -23.00 -11.63 -3.69
CA ILE A 199 -21.84 -10.90 -3.19
C ILE A 199 -20.55 -11.39 -3.84
N VAL A 200 -20.36 -12.70 -3.95
CA VAL A 200 -19.21 -13.34 -4.62
C VAL A 200 -19.72 -14.13 -5.82
N VAL A 201 -19.21 -13.83 -7.01
CA VAL A 201 -19.68 -14.40 -8.28
C VAL A 201 -18.48 -14.90 -9.09
N TYR A 202 -18.56 -16.13 -9.58
CA TYR A 202 -17.62 -16.64 -10.56
C TYR A 202 -18.01 -16.15 -11.96
N THR A 203 -17.18 -15.31 -12.58
CA THR A 203 -17.46 -14.76 -13.91
C THR A 203 -16.18 -14.52 -14.69
N ARG A 204 -16.22 -14.77 -16.00
CA ARG A 204 -15.06 -14.62 -16.91
C ARG A 204 -13.81 -15.38 -16.42
N GLY A 205 -14.01 -16.58 -15.88
CA GLY A 205 -12.93 -17.47 -15.45
C GLY A 205 -12.32 -17.17 -14.08
N VAL A 206 -12.81 -16.15 -13.35
CA VAL A 206 -12.29 -15.75 -12.04
C VAL A 206 -13.41 -15.41 -11.05
N TRP A 207 -13.13 -15.53 -9.75
CA TRP A 207 -14.03 -15.08 -8.68
C TRP A 207 -13.96 -13.57 -8.52
N ARG A 208 -15.12 -12.91 -8.44
CA ARG A 208 -15.22 -11.46 -8.28
C ARG A 208 -16.30 -11.08 -7.28
N ILE A 209 -16.07 -10.00 -6.55
CA ILE A 209 -17.07 -9.41 -5.68
C ILE A 209 -17.99 -8.53 -6.52
N LYS A 210 -19.30 -8.79 -6.42
CA LYS A 210 -20.36 -8.21 -7.28
C LYS A 210 -20.12 -8.35 -8.78
N GLY A 211 -19.25 -9.28 -9.19
CA GLY A 211 -18.83 -9.44 -10.59
C GLY A 211 -17.84 -8.39 -11.09
N ILE A 212 -17.33 -7.50 -10.22
CA ILE A 212 -16.51 -6.34 -10.61
C ILE A 212 -15.03 -6.58 -10.29
N ILE A 213 -14.68 -6.67 -9.00
CA ILE A 213 -13.29 -6.70 -8.52
C ILE A 213 -12.93 -8.05 -7.88
N GLN A 214 -11.65 -8.41 -7.80
CA GLN A 214 -11.23 -9.62 -7.09
C GLN A 214 -10.75 -9.34 -5.65
N VAL A 215 -10.57 -8.08 -5.29
CA VAL A 215 -9.96 -7.68 -4.03
C VAL A 215 -11.05 -7.39 -2.99
N GLN A 216 -10.93 -7.99 -1.81
CA GLN A 216 -11.87 -7.85 -0.69
C GLN A 216 -11.80 -6.48 -0.02
N TRP A 217 -10.59 -5.99 0.23
CA TRP A 217 -10.38 -4.76 0.96
C TRP A 217 -9.63 -3.75 0.10
N LEU A 218 -10.17 -2.55 0.02
CA LEU A 218 -9.60 -1.43 -0.72
C LEU A 218 -9.67 -0.19 0.14
N LEU A 219 -8.65 0.67 0.04
CA LEU A 219 -8.74 1.99 0.63
C LEU A 219 -9.76 2.78 -0.20
N VAL A 220 -10.96 2.84 0.37
CA VAL A 220 -12.20 3.32 -0.26
C VAL A 220 -12.75 2.40 -1.35
N ALA A 221 -13.63 1.52 -0.89
CA ALA A 221 -14.85 1.11 -1.57
C ALA A 221 -16.00 1.01 -0.54
N ARG A 222 -16.07 1.95 0.43
CA ARG A 222 -17.07 1.92 1.53
C ARG A 222 -18.53 2.05 1.08
N LEU A 223 -18.77 2.35 -0.20
CA LEU A 223 -20.11 2.27 -0.81
C LEU A 223 -20.47 0.86 -1.29
N ILE A 224 -19.52 -0.09 -1.29
CA ILE A 224 -19.71 -1.46 -1.79
C ILE A 224 -19.26 -2.52 -0.76
N PHE A 225 -18.21 -2.30 0.04
CA PHE A 225 -17.71 -3.27 1.04
C PHE A 225 -17.25 -2.59 2.34
N PHE A 226 -17.49 -3.23 3.50
CA PHE A 226 -16.85 -2.86 4.77
C PHE A 226 -15.33 -3.08 4.68
N SER A 227 -14.51 -2.56 5.61
CA SER A 227 -13.05 -2.75 5.64
C SER A 227 -12.61 -3.21 7.03
N LEU A 228 -11.89 -4.33 7.12
CA LEU A 228 -11.18 -4.80 8.31
C LEU A 228 -9.67 -4.78 8.04
N PHE A 229 -8.88 -4.24 8.96
CA PHE A 229 -7.45 -3.96 8.77
C PHE A 229 -6.57 -4.99 9.50
N LEU A 230 -5.73 -5.73 8.75
CA LEU A 230 -4.71 -6.62 9.32
C LEU A 230 -3.32 -5.95 9.28
N LEU A 231 -2.66 -5.89 10.44
CA LEU A 231 -1.29 -5.44 10.58
C LEU A 231 -0.44 -6.54 11.20
N VAL A 232 0.70 -6.84 10.59
CA VAL A 232 1.72 -7.74 11.14
C VAL A 232 2.90 -6.90 11.60
N SER A 233 3.29 -7.06 12.88
CA SER A 233 4.50 -6.46 13.46
C SER A 233 5.54 -7.56 13.64
N TYR A 234 6.74 -7.35 13.13
CA TYR A 234 7.86 -8.29 13.27
C TYR A 234 8.92 -7.69 14.18
N GLU A 235 9.10 -8.28 15.34
CA GLU A 235 10.16 -7.92 16.30
C GLU A 235 11.32 -8.89 16.09
N LYS A 236 12.50 -8.36 15.76
CA LYS A 236 13.69 -9.19 15.54
C LYS A 236 14.20 -9.63 16.91
N SER A 237 13.97 -10.88 17.30
CA SER A 237 14.68 -11.47 18.45
C SER A 237 16.13 -11.67 18.05
N THR A 238 17.02 -10.81 18.55
CA THR A 238 18.47 -10.98 18.43
C THR A 238 18.89 -12.16 19.30
N TYR A 239 19.34 -13.25 18.68
CA TYR A 239 20.21 -14.25 19.30
C TYR A 239 21.67 -13.92 18.97
#